data_AF-A0ABC9IKX3-F1
#
_entry.id   AF-A0ABC9IKX3-F1
#
_cell.length_a   1.000
_cell.length_b   1.000
_cell.length_c   1.000
_cell.angle_alpha   90.00
_cell.angle_beta   90.00
_cell.angle_gamma   90.00
#
_symmetry.space_group_name_H-M   'P 1'
#
loop_
_entity.id
_entity.type
_entity.pdbx_description
1 polymer ?
#
loop_
_entity_poly.entity_id
_entity_poly.type
_entity_poly.pdbx_seq_one_letter_code
_entity_poly.pdbx_strand_id
1 'polypeptide(L)' 'MSKIVLTQEQIKELARFAAEEGQLSYTITTGTIPAFEAEDGEVPEYSGLIAYSDSEKHGVLQLG' A
#
# COMPACT_ATOMS: atom_id res chain seq x y z
N MET A 1 -3.47 10.86 18.09
CA MET A 1 -3.19 9.64 17.31
C MET A 1 -4.49 9.08 16.80
N SER A 2 -4.65 9.02 15.48
CA SER A 2 -5.84 8.45 14.84
C SER A 2 -5.75 6.92 14.90
N LYS A 3 -6.86 6.24 15.22
CA LYS A 3 -6.91 4.78 15.20
C LYS A 3 -7.11 4.31 13.75
N ILE A 4 -6.28 3.37 13.31
CA ILE A 4 -6.42 2.70 12.01
C ILE A 4 -7.06 1.34 12.27
N VAL A 5 -8.18 1.06 11.61
CA VAL A 5 -8.86 -0.24 11.67
C VAL A 5 -8.69 -0.90 10.31
N LEU A 6 -8.03 -2.05 10.29
CA LEU A 6 -7.87 -2.86 9.08
C LEU A 6 -8.89 -3.98 9.07
N THR A 7 -9.44 -4.26 7.89
CA THR A 7 -10.26 -5.44 7.66
C THR A 7 -9.38 -6.70 7.61
N GLN A 8 -9.99 -7.87 7.77
CA GLN A 8 -9.26 -9.14 7.62
C GLN A 8 -8.61 -9.26 6.23
N GLU A 9 -9.28 -8.76 5.18
CA GLU A 9 -8.78 -8.81 3.81
C GLU A 9 -7.54 -7.93 3.63
N GLN A 10 -7.57 -6.71 4.17
CA GLN A 10 -6.42 -5.81 4.17
C GLN A 10 -5.21 -6.39 4.91
N ILE A 11 -5.43 -7.10 6.02
CA ILE A 11 -4.36 -7.79 6.75
C ILE A 11 -3.76 -8.92 5.91
N LYS A 12 -4.59 -9.68 5.18
CA LYS A 12 -4.12 -10.75 4.29
C LYS A 12 -3.31 -10.19 3.12
N GLU A 13 -3.77 -9.11 2.51
CA GLU A 13 -3.05 -8.45 1.41
C GLU A 13 -1.71 -7.88 1.89
N LEU A 14 -1.66 -7.26 3.07
CA LEU A 14 -0.41 -6.80 3.67
C LEU A 14 0.59 -7.96 3.86
N ALA A 15 0.12 -9.10 4.37
CA ALA A 15 0.96 -10.27 4.58
C ALA A 15 1.45 -10.89 3.26
N ARG A 16 0.58 -10.96 2.25
CA ARG A 16 0.94 -11.43 0.90
C ARG A 16 2.00 -10.52 0.29
N PHE A 17 1.76 -9.21 0.31
CA PHE A 17 2.67 -8.21 -0.24
C PHE A 17 4.05 -8.28 0.42
N ALA A 18 4.09 -8.42 1.75
CA ALA A 18 5.34 -8.57 2.49
C ALA A 18 6.12 -9.84 2.12
N ALA A 19 5.42 -10.96 1.94
CA ALA A 19 6.05 -12.21 1.54
C ALA A 19 6.59 -12.16 0.11
N GLU A 20 5.85 -11.55 -0.83
CA GLU A 20 6.24 -11.43 -2.23
C GLU A 20 7.46 -10.53 -2.44
N GLU A 21 7.53 -9.42 -1.70
CA GLU A 21 8.65 -8.48 -1.79
C GLU A 21 9.82 -8.82 -0.86
N GLY A 22 9.69 -9.90 -0.05
CA GLY A 22 10.74 -10.38 0.84
C GLY A 22 11.02 -9.47 2.04
N GLN A 23 10.00 -8.71 2.47
CA GLN A 23 10.15 -7.68 3.48
C GLN A 23 9.56 -8.08 4.83
N LEU A 24 10.27 -7.75 5.89
CA LEU A 24 9.88 -8.10 7.26
C LEU A 24 8.95 -7.06 7.92
N SER A 25 8.87 -5.85 7.36
CA SER A 25 8.11 -4.74 7.95
C SER A 25 7.63 -3.74 6.91
N TYR A 26 6.45 -3.17 7.12
CA TYR A 26 5.90 -2.07 6.32
C TYR A 26 5.44 -0.93 7.22
N THR A 27 5.57 0.29 6.70
CA THR A 27 5.02 1.48 7.32
C THR A 27 3.63 1.72 6.77
N ILE A 28 2.65 1.81 7.68
CA ILE A 28 1.26 2.12 7.34
C ILE A 28 1.00 3.59 7.68
N THR A 29 0.53 4.35 6.68
CA THR A 29 0.18 5.76 6.86
C THR A 29 -1.03 6.14 6.03
N THR A 30 -1.57 7.32 6.28
CA THR A 30 -2.48 7.98 5.34
C THR A 30 -1.65 8.80 4.37
N GLY A 31 -1.87 8.61 3.06
CA GLY A 31 -1.16 9.32 2.02
C GLY A 31 -1.99 9.47 0.76
N THR A 32 -1.48 10.29 -0.16
CA THR A 32 -2.07 10.51 -1.49
C THR A 32 -1.08 10.00 -2.54
N ILE A 33 -1.55 9.11 -3.40
CA ILE A 33 -0.87 8.64 -4.59
C ILE A 33 -1.53 9.38 -5.77
N PRO A 34 -0.80 10.27 -6.47
CA PRO A 34 -1.36 10.99 -7.62
C PRO A 34 -1.71 10.01 -8.75
N ALA A 35 -2.63 10.39 -9.63
CA ALA A 35 -2.93 9.60 -10.81
C ALA A 35 -1.69 9.44 -11.71
N PHE A 36 -1.51 8.26 -12.29
CA PHE A 36 -0.39 7.97 -13.19
C PHE A 36 -0.79 6.97 -14.27
N GLU A 37 -0.11 6.99 -15.43
CA GLU A 37 -0.29 5.99 -16.48
C GLU A 37 0.60 4.78 -16.20
N ALA A 38 0.01 3.59 -16.10
CA ALA A 38 0.69 2.31 -16.04
C ALA A 38 0.54 1.54 -17.36
N GLU A 39 1.32 0.48 -17.55
CA GLU A 39 1.24 -0.35 -18.78
C GLU A 39 -0.15 -0.96 -19.01
N ASP A 40 -0.91 -1.21 -17.94
CA ASP A 40 -2.29 -1.74 -17.99
C ASP A 40 -3.39 -0.66 -18.02
N GLY A 41 -3.02 0.64 -18.07
CA GLY A 41 -3.96 1.76 -18.19
C GLY A 41 -3.74 2.88 -17.16
N GLU A 42 -4.66 3.84 -17.14
CA GLU A 42 -4.62 4.95 -16.19
C GLU A 42 -4.97 4.47 -14.78
N VAL A 43 -4.07 4.70 -13.83
CA VAL A 43 -4.29 4.49 -12.40
C VAL A 43 -4.80 5.81 -11.82
N PRO A 44 -6.03 5.85 -11.26
CA PRO A 44 -6.60 7.07 -10.70
C PRO A 44 -5.88 7.48 -9.42
N GLU A 45 -6.04 8.75 -9.04
CA GLU A 45 -5.57 9.24 -7.74
C GLU A 45 -6.20 8.44 -6.60
N TYR A 46 -5.37 8.06 -5.63
CA TYR A 46 -5.81 7.39 -4.41
C TYR A 46 -5.39 8.22 -3.19
N SER A 47 -6.36 8.59 -2.35
CA SER A 47 -6.12 9.21 -1.04
C SER A 47 -6.71 8.33 0.05
N GLY A 48 -5.86 7.71 0.86
CA GLY A 48 -6.31 6.74 1.85
C GLY A 48 -5.18 6.10 2.63
N LEU A 49 -5.43 4.90 3.14
CA LEU A 49 -4.43 4.11 3.84
C LEU A 49 -3.50 3.45 2.83
N ILE A 50 -2.21 3.70 2.96
CA ILE A 50 -1.18 3.10 2.15
C ILE A 50 -0.19 2.35 3.05
N ALA A 51 0.30 1.23 2.54
CA ALA A 51 1.42 0.50 3.11
C ALA A 51 2.59 0.56 2.14
N TYR A 52 3.74 1.01 2.61
CA TYR A 52 4.96 1.08 1.81
C TYR A 52 6.16 0.65 2.66
N SER A 53 7.21 0.27 1.97
CA SER A 53 8.50 0.02 2.59
C SER A 53 9.45 1.18 2.44
N ASP A 54 10.45 1.27 3.30
CA ASP A 54 11.55 2.25 3.18
C ASP A 54 12.49 2.01 1.96
N SER A 55 12.12 1.13 1.03
CA SER A 55 12.84 0.87 -0.19
C SER A 55 12.14 1.49 -1.39
N GLU A 56 12.89 2.26 -2.18
CA GLU A 56 12.44 2.85 -3.44
C GLU A 56 12.24 1.81 -4.56
N LYS A 57 12.66 0.55 -4.35
CA LYS A 57 12.51 -0.54 -5.32
C LYS A 57 11.18 -1.29 -5.20
N HIS A 58 10.44 -0.99 -4.15
CA HIS A 58 9.29 -1.75 -3.71
C HIS A 58 8.02 -0.90 -3.83
N GLY A 59 6.90 -1.58 -4.03
CA GLY A 59 5.64 -0.92 -4.36
C GLY A 59 4.99 -0.22 -3.16
N VAL A 60 3.95 0.54 -3.47
CA VAL A 60 3.00 1.05 -2.46
C VAL A 60 1.71 0.25 -2.60
N LEU A 61 1.28 -0.39 -1.51
CA LEU A 61 0.02 -1.11 -1.43
C LEU A 61 -1.09 -0.17 -0.93
N GLN A 62 -2.16 -0.04 -1.70
CA GLN A 62 -3.37 0.67 -1.29
C GLN A 62 -4.24 -0.25 -0.43
N LEU A 63 -4.69 0.24 0.73
CA LEU A 63 -5.56 -0.49 1.66
C LEU A 63 -6.98 0.10 1.64
N GLY A 64 -7.48 0.43 0.44
CA GLY A 64 -8.82 0.97 0.20
C GLY A 64 -9.93 -0.05 0.37
#